data_AF-A0A1F2QYL8-F1
#
_entry.id   AF-A0A1F2QYL8-F1
#
_cell.length_a   1.000
_cell.length_b   1.000
_cell.length_c   1.000
_cell.angle_alpha   90.00
_cell.angle_beta   90.00
_cell.angle_gamma   90.00
#
_symmetry.space_group_name_H-M   'P 1'
#
loop_
_entity.id
_entity.type
_entity.pdbx_description
1 polymer ?
#
loop_
_entity_poly.entity_id
_entity_poly.type
_entity_poly.pdbx_seq_one_letter_code
_entity_poly.pdbx_strand_id
1 'polypeptide(L)'
;MSYNRRIILLLMLALGAPSLASGQPPRFEQRDRARTFLVLRLTEELNLSDEKALQVSRLVRESDEQRRKLRAQRQEVEEKLRTALAAPSPDSGELQKLIAQANDIDEQLAMLPERTIREVQKSLTVEQQARLVLFRPELQSQVRRAIRKRVRERLWEHAP
;
A
#
# COMPACT_ATOMS: atom_id res chain seq x y z
N MET A 1 -22.96 -18.66 -19.36
CA MET A 1 -21.67 -18.04 -19.75
C MET A 1 -20.74 -18.06 -18.56
N SER A 2 -19.48 -18.44 -18.82
CA SER A 2 -18.54 -19.01 -17.87
C SER A 2 -17.91 -18.00 -16.89
N TYR A 3 -17.74 -18.49 -15.67
CA TYR A 3 -16.85 -18.08 -14.58
C TYR A 3 -15.69 -17.12 -14.93
N ASN A 4 -15.58 -16.04 -14.14
CA ASN A 4 -14.30 -15.44 -13.76
C ASN A 4 -14.21 -15.29 -12.24
N ARG A 5 -14.09 -16.44 -11.57
CA ARG A 5 -13.48 -16.57 -10.25
C ARG A 5 -11.98 -16.30 -10.41
N ARG A 6 -11.50 -15.12 -10.02
CA ARG A 6 -10.08 -14.90 -9.73
C ARG A 6 -9.90 -14.07 -8.45
N ILE A 7 -9.68 -14.81 -7.36
CA ILE A 7 -8.64 -14.57 -6.34
C ILE A 7 -8.99 -13.47 -5.32
N ILE A 8 -9.68 -13.82 -4.22
CA ILE A 8 -9.14 -14.33 -2.94
C ILE A 8 -8.70 -13.20 -2.00
N LEU A 9 -9.58 -12.94 -1.01
CA LEU A 9 -9.29 -12.84 0.43
C LEU A 9 -7.80 -12.74 0.80
N LEU A 10 -7.38 -11.57 1.26
CA LEU A 10 -6.24 -11.44 2.17
C LEU A 10 -6.74 -10.88 3.49
N LEU A 11 -7.43 -11.75 4.23
CA LEU A 11 -7.69 -11.62 5.66
C LEU A 11 -6.46 -12.17 6.42
N MET A 12 -6.13 -11.54 7.55
CA MET A 12 -5.20 -11.99 8.60
C MET A 12 -3.69 -11.89 8.29
N LEU A 13 -3.01 -10.96 8.97
CA LEU A 13 -2.30 -11.30 10.20
C LEU A 13 -1.77 -10.04 10.91
N ALA A 14 -2.57 -9.59 11.88
CA ALA A 14 -2.06 -8.90 13.05
C ALA A 14 -1.49 -9.97 13.99
N LEU A 15 -0.19 -9.94 14.22
CA LEU A 15 0.45 -10.46 15.43
C LEU A 15 1.68 -9.60 15.68
N GLY A 16 1.56 -8.72 16.67
CA GLY A 16 2.69 -8.00 17.23
C GLY A 16 3.46 -8.93 18.15
N ALA A 17 4.74 -9.12 17.85
CA ALA A 17 5.75 -9.46 18.83
C ALA A 17 6.89 -8.44 18.68
N PRO A 18 7.36 -7.79 19.76
CA PRO A 18 8.56 -6.98 19.71
C PRO A 18 9.76 -7.92 19.76
N SER A 19 10.27 -8.34 18.60
CA SER A 19 11.55 -9.03 18.54
C SER A 19 12.69 -8.03 18.69
N LEU A 20 13.41 -8.12 19.80
CA LEU A 20 14.66 -7.43 20.04
C LEU A 20 15.73 -7.91 19.04
N ALA A 21 16.42 -6.94 18.43
CA ALA A 21 17.74 -7.05 17.81
C ALA A 21 17.99 -8.23 16.85
N SER A 22 17.48 -8.12 15.62
CA SER A 22 18.19 -8.59 14.43
C SER A 22 18.58 -7.37 13.60
N GLY A 23 19.76 -7.38 12.96
CA GLY A 23 20.34 -6.28 12.17
C GLY A 23 19.56 -5.91 10.89
N GLN A 24 18.23 -6.01 10.92
CA GLN A 24 17.37 -5.52 9.87
C GLN A 24 17.32 -3.99 9.93
N PRO A 25 17.50 -3.30 8.79
CA PRO A 25 17.35 -1.86 8.75
C PRO A 25 15.95 -1.51 9.26
N PRO A 26 15.81 -0.44 10.07
CA PRO A 26 14.53 -0.05 10.64
C PRO A 26 13.46 0.07 9.55
N ARG A 27 12.20 -0.20 9.92
CA ARG A 27 11.05 -0.15 8.97
C ARG A 27 10.99 1.16 8.20
N PHE A 28 11.50 2.25 8.76
CA PHE A 28 11.66 3.55 8.12
C PHE A 28 12.64 3.50 6.94
N GLU A 29 13.87 3.03 7.14
CA GLU A 29 14.87 2.90 6.08
C GLU A 29 14.42 2.00 4.93
N GLN A 30 13.74 0.89 5.23
CA GLN A 30 13.25 -0.02 4.19
C GLN A 30 12.18 0.63 3.29
N ARG A 31 11.40 1.56 3.85
CA ARG A 31 10.36 2.31 3.12
C ARG A 31 10.99 3.36 2.25
N ASP A 32 11.94 4.12 2.78
CA ASP A 32 12.68 5.12 2.01
C ASP A 32 13.42 4.47 0.86
N ARG A 33 14.06 3.30 1.06
CA ARG A 33 14.66 2.53 -0.05
C ARG A 33 13.63 2.13 -1.12
N ALA A 34 12.44 1.67 -0.72
CA ALA A 34 11.39 1.30 -1.67
C ALA A 34 10.83 2.51 -2.44
N ARG A 35 10.71 3.66 -1.78
CA ARG A 35 10.30 4.93 -2.39
C ARG A 35 11.36 5.39 -3.38
N THR A 36 12.62 5.46 -2.96
CA THR A 36 13.75 5.83 -3.81
C THR A 36 13.84 4.93 -5.02
N PHE A 37 13.73 3.61 -4.85
CA PHE A 37 13.70 2.67 -5.98
C PHE A 37 12.57 3.00 -6.96
N LEU A 38 11.34 3.24 -6.49
CA LEU A 38 10.21 3.56 -7.37
C LEU A 38 10.43 4.87 -8.13
N VAL A 39 10.94 5.91 -7.45
CA VAL A 39 11.24 7.20 -8.09
C VAL A 39 12.33 7.03 -9.15
N LEU A 40 13.43 6.33 -8.84
CA LEU A 40 14.51 6.06 -9.79
C LEU A 40 13.99 5.33 -11.03
N ARG A 41 13.19 4.27 -10.86
CA ARG A 41 12.62 3.52 -11.99
C ARG A 41 11.70 4.38 -12.86
N LEU A 42 10.93 5.29 -12.26
CA LEU A 42 10.09 6.24 -13.02
C LEU A 42 10.93 7.30 -13.72
N THR A 43 11.97 7.81 -13.06
CA THR A 43 12.90 8.78 -13.66
C THR A 43 13.61 8.21 -14.88
N GLU A 44 14.14 7.00 -14.77
CA GLU A 44 14.81 6.28 -15.86
C GLU A 44 13.84 6.03 -17.03
N GLU A 45 12.69 5.41 -16.77
CA GLU A 45 11.79 4.99 -17.84
C GLU A 45 11.14 6.17 -18.58
N LEU A 46 10.84 7.24 -17.85
CA LEU A 46 10.14 8.39 -18.39
C LEU A 46 11.10 9.51 -18.81
N ASN A 47 12.42 9.33 -18.66
CA ASN A 47 13.43 10.38 -18.85
C ASN A 47 13.01 11.68 -18.17
N LEU A 48 12.72 11.61 -16.87
CA LEU A 48 12.31 12.80 -16.11
C LEU A 48 13.52 13.72 -15.90
N SER A 49 13.30 15.04 -16.01
CA SER A 49 14.26 16.02 -15.50
C SER A 49 14.33 15.96 -13.97
N ASP A 50 15.40 16.48 -13.38
CA ASP A 50 15.57 16.53 -11.92
C ASP A 50 14.39 17.21 -11.22
N GLU A 51 13.86 18.29 -11.80
CA GLU A 51 12.68 18.99 -11.29
C GLU A 51 11.44 18.08 -11.27
N LYS A 52 11.17 17.36 -12.37
CA LYS A 52 10.05 16.43 -12.45
C LYS A 52 10.24 15.22 -11.52
N ALA A 53 11.47 14.72 -11.40
CA ALA A 53 11.80 13.64 -10.48
C ALA A 53 11.56 14.04 -9.01
N LEU A 54 11.91 15.28 -8.64
CA LEU A 54 11.60 15.84 -7.33
C LEU A 54 10.08 15.96 -7.09
N GLN A 55 9.32 16.40 -8.09
CA GLN A 55 7.86 16.46 -7.99
C GLN A 55 7.24 15.06 -7.81
N VAL A 56 7.69 14.07 -8.59
CA VAL A 56 7.26 12.68 -8.45
C VAL A 56 7.62 12.14 -7.07
N SER A 57 8.82 12.41 -6.57
CA SER A 57 9.26 12.00 -5.23
C SER A 57 8.34 12.53 -4.13
N ARG A 58 7.93 13.80 -4.21
CA ARG A 58 6.97 14.41 -3.29
C ARG A 58 5.60 13.72 -3.34
N LEU A 59 5.04 13.52 -4.54
CA LEU A 59 3.74 12.85 -4.71
C LEU A 59 3.75 11.40 -4.17
N VAL A 60 4.83 10.66 -4.41
CA VAL A 60 4.98 9.29 -3.89
C VAL A 60 5.11 9.29 -2.37
N ARG A 61 5.82 10.28 -1.79
CA ARG A 61 5.93 10.44 -0.34
C ARG A 61 4.58 10.74 0.29
N GLU A 62 3.84 11.71 -0.23
CA GLU A 62 2.51 12.08 0.26
C GLU A 62 1.54 10.88 0.19
N SER A 63 1.58 10.12 -0.90
CA SER A 63 0.82 8.88 -1.05
C SER A 63 1.17 7.85 0.02
N ASP A 64 2.46 7.63 0.31
CA ASP A 64 2.89 6.72 1.37
C ASP A 64 2.44 7.18 2.77
N GLU A 65 2.52 8.48 3.04
CA GLU A 65 2.02 9.07 4.28
C GLU A 65 0.50 8.91 4.43
N GLN A 66 -0.27 9.16 3.36
CA GLN A 66 -1.72 8.96 3.35
C GLN A 66 -2.08 7.48 3.56
N ARG A 67 -1.38 6.57 2.89
CA ARG A 67 -1.56 5.12 3.08
C ARG A 67 -1.35 4.72 4.53
N ARG A 68 -0.35 5.31 5.21
CA ARG A 68 -0.10 5.04 6.63
C ARG A 68 -1.24 5.52 7.51
N LYS A 69 -1.72 6.75 7.30
CA LYS A 69 -2.85 7.30 8.05
C LYS A 69 -4.09 6.41 7.91
N LEU A 70 -4.44 6.04 6.67
CA LEU A 70 -5.56 5.15 6.38
C LEU A 70 -5.40 3.77 7.05
N ARG A 71 -4.20 3.17 7.01
CA ARG A 71 -3.96 1.89 7.71
C ARG A 71 -4.10 1.99 9.22
N ALA A 72 -3.63 3.08 9.83
CA ALA A 72 -3.78 3.30 11.26
C ALA A 72 -5.27 3.46 11.63
N GLN A 73 -6.02 4.26 10.87
CA GLN A 73 -7.47 4.39 11.04
C GLN A 73 -8.19 3.06 10.85
N ARG A 74 -7.79 2.26 9.85
CA ARG A 74 -8.39 0.94 9.61
C ARG A 74 -8.21 0.00 10.79
N GLN A 75 -7.02 0.01 11.39
CA GLN A 75 -6.71 -0.78 12.59
C GLN A 75 -7.55 -0.29 13.78
N GLU A 76 -7.67 1.02 13.98
CA GLU A 76 -8.50 1.59 15.06
C GLU A 76 -9.97 1.19 14.92
N VAL A 77 -10.54 1.27 13.71
CA VAL A 77 -11.92 0.83 13.43
C VAL A 77 -12.09 -0.67 13.66
N GLU A 78 -11.08 -1.46 13.33
CA GLU A 78 -11.10 -2.91 13.58
C GLU A 78 -11.13 -3.23 15.07
N GLU A 79 -10.31 -2.57 15.89
CA GLU A 79 -10.37 -2.76 17.35
C GLU A 79 -11.74 -2.36 17.92
N LYS A 80 -12.30 -1.22 17.47
CA LYS A 80 -13.65 -0.78 17.87
C LYS A 80 -14.72 -1.80 17.51
N LEU A 81 -14.67 -2.36 16.30
CA LEU A 81 -15.59 -3.42 15.87
C LEU A 81 -15.48 -4.67 16.74
N ARG A 82 -14.25 -5.11 17.06
CA ARG A 82 -14.04 -6.26 17.96
C ARG A 82 -14.60 -6.00 19.36
N THR A 83 -14.37 -4.81 19.91
CA THR A 83 -14.91 -4.41 21.21
C THR A 83 -16.44 -4.37 21.20
N ALA A 84 -17.05 -3.76 20.20
CA ALA A 84 -18.51 -3.67 20.08
C ALA A 84 -19.17 -5.05 19.95
N LEU A 85 -18.55 -5.97 19.21
CA LEU A 85 -19.03 -7.35 19.05
C LEU A 85 -18.83 -8.22 20.30
N ALA A 86 -17.91 -7.86 21.19
CA ALA A 86 -17.71 -8.57 22.45
C ALA A 86 -18.75 -8.20 23.53
N ALA A 87 -19.56 -7.15 23.30
CA ALA A 87 -20.60 -6.74 24.23
C ALA A 87 -21.76 -7.76 24.28
N PRO A 88 -22.43 -7.96 25.44
CA PRO A 88 -23.56 -8.89 25.57
C PRO A 88 -24.76 -8.56 24.66
N SER A 89 -24.93 -7.30 24.30
CA SER A 89 -25.96 -6.81 23.38
C SER A 89 -25.36 -5.71 22.49
N PRO A 90 -24.72 -6.06 21.37
CA PRO A 90 -24.08 -5.08 20.48
C PRO A 90 -25.09 -4.08 19.89
N ASP A 91 -24.73 -2.80 19.89
CA ASP A 91 -25.55 -1.76 19.25
C ASP A 91 -25.42 -1.85 17.72
N SER A 92 -26.51 -2.22 17.06
CA SER A 92 -26.57 -2.34 15.60
C SER A 92 -26.29 -1.02 14.86
N GLY A 93 -26.69 0.11 15.44
CA GLY A 93 -26.45 1.44 14.86
C GLY A 93 -24.98 1.84 14.94
N GLU A 94 -24.30 1.52 16.04
CA GLU A 94 -22.85 1.72 16.18
C GLU A 94 -22.07 0.81 15.22
N LEU A 95 -22.42 -0.48 15.17
CA LEU A 95 -21.80 -1.42 14.24
C LEU A 95 -21.95 -0.97 12.78
N GLN A 96 -23.13 -0.49 12.38
CA GLN A 96 -23.36 -0.01 11.02
C GLN A 96 -22.44 1.17 10.66
N LYS A 97 -22.22 2.11 11.60
CA LYS A 97 -21.29 3.25 11.40
C LYS A 97 -19.85 2.77 11.24
N LEU A 98 -19.41 1.85 12.10
CA LEU A 98 -18.05 1.30 12.04
C LEU A 98 -17.80 0.48 10.76
N ILE A 99 -18.80 -0.29 10.30
CA ILE A 99 -18.74 -1.02 9.03
C ILE A 99 -18.61 -0.04 7.85
N ALA A 100 -19.43 1.01 7.82
CA ALA A 100 -19.36 2.03 6.77
C ALA A 100 -17.97 2.70 6.73
N GLN A 101 -17.43 3.03 7.90
CA GLN A 101 -16.09 3.62 8.02
C GLN A 101 -14.99 2.66 7.54
N ALA A 102 -15.07 1.37 7.90
CA ALA A 102 -14.10 0.38 7.44
C ALA A 102 -14.12 0.23 5.91
N ASN A 103 -15.31 0.15 5.31
CA ASN A 103 -15.48 0.03 3.86
C ASN A 103 -14.95 1.26 3.11
N ASP A 104 -15.23 2.47 3.62
CA ASP A 104 -14.72 3.71 3.02
C ASP A 104 -13.17 3.76 3.07
N ILE A 105 -12.57 3.40 4.21
CA ILE A 105 -11.10 3.33 4.31
C ILE A 105 -10.52 2.29 3.34
N ASP A 106 -11.16 1.13 3.21
CA ASP A 106 -10.73 0.06 2.30
C ASP A 106 -10.82 0.53 0.83
N GLU A 107 -11.87 1.27 0.44
CA GLU A 107 -11.99 1.90 -0.87
C GLU A 107 -10.88 2.95 -1.09
N GLN A 108 -10.65 3.84 -0.11
CA GLN A 108 -9.60 4.85 -0.20
C GLN A 108 -8.22 4.21 -0.37
N LEU A 109 -7.93 3.13 0.36
CA LEU A 109 -6.67 2.37 0.24
C LEU A 109 -6.53 1.73 -1.15
N ALA A 110 -7.61 1.18 -1.71
CA ALA A 110 -7.61 0.58 -3.04
C ALA A 110 -7.40 1.63 -4.15
N MET A 111 -7.98 2.82 -3.99
CA MET A 111 -7.94 3.89 -4.99
C MET A 111 -6.67 4.76 -4.91
N LEU A 112 -5.98 4.78 -3.78
CA LEU A 112 -4.82 5.63 -3.55
C LEU A 112 -3.71 5.47 -4.60
N PRO A 113 -3.29 4.25 -5.02
CA PRO A 113 -2.29 4.08 -6.08
C PRO A 113 -2.73 4.68 -7.42
N GLU A 114 -4.00 4.52 -7.80
CA GLU A 114 -4.55 5.10 -9.05
C GLU A 114 -4.56 6.63 -8.98
N ARG A 115 -4.94 7.20 -7.83
CA ARG A 115 -4.92 8.65 -7.60
C ARG A 115 -3.50 9.19 -7.73
N THR A 116 -2.51 8.54 -7.11
CA THR A 116 -1.11 8.95 -7.21
C THR A 116 -0.57 8.90 -8.65
N ILE A 117 -0.86 7.85 -9.40
CA ILE A 117 -0.47 7.75 -10.82
C ILE A 117 -1.08 8.90 -11.64
N ARG A 118 -2.37 9.21 -11.41
CA ARG A 118 -3.03 10.32 -12.10
C ARG A 118 -2.41 11.67 -11.78
N GLU A 119 -2.04 11.91 -10.52
CA GLU A 119 -1.32 13.15 -10.16
C GLU A 119 0.05 13.24 -10.83
N VAL A 120 0.80 12.12 -10.89
CA VAL A 120 2.07 12.07 -11.61
C VAL A 120 1.86 12.38 -13.11
N GLN A 121 0.84 11.81 -13.75
CA GLN A 121 0.57 12.03 -15.17
C GLN A 121 0.34 13.49 -15.54
N LYS A 122 -0.19 14.32 -14.64
CA LYS A 122 -0.48 15.74 -14.92
C LYS A 122 0.78 16.57 -15.23
N SER A 123 1.97 16.17 -14.75
CA SER A 123 3.24 16.86 -15.03
C SER A 123 4.06 16.24 -16.17
N LEU A 124 3.55 15.15 -16.75
CA LEU A 124 4.21 14.42 -17.84
C LEU A 124 3.77 14.93 -19.20
N THR A 125 4.69 14.91 -20.18
CA THR A 125 4.32 15.09 -21.59
C THR A 125 3.46 13.91 -22.07
N VAL A 126 2.75 14.06 -23.19
CA VAL A 126 1.94 12.98 -23.77
C VAL A 126 2.79 11.73 -24.04
N GLU A 127 4.02 11.89 -24.53
CA GLU A 127 4.94 10.76 -24.73
C GLU A 127 5.29 10.07 -23.40
N GLN A 128 5.62 10.84 -22.36
CA GLN A 128 5.91 10.30 -21.03
C GLN A 128 4.70 9.59 -20.41
N GLN A 129 3.48 10.10 -20.64
CA GLN A 129 2.25 9.45 -20.20
C GLN A 129 2.05 8.09 -20.91
N ALA A 130 2.30 8.03 -22.22
CA ALA A 130 2.22 6.78 -22.98
C ALA A 130 3.24 5.74 -22.50
N ARG A 131 4.50 6.16 -22.27
CA ARG A 131 5.54 5.31 -21.68
C ARG A 131 5.12 4.77 -20.31
N LEU A 132 4.56 5.63 -19.45
CA LEU A 132 4.06 5.22 -18.14
C LEU A 132 2.96 4.16 -18.25
N VAL A 133 2.02 4.31 -19.20
CA VAL A 133 0.95 3.31 -19.43
C VAL A 133 1.55 1.95 -19.77
N LEU A 134 2.58 1.90 -20.63
CA LEU A 134 3.23 0.67 -21.05
C LEU A 134 4.11 0.05 -19.95
N PHE A 135 4.80 0.87 -19.16
CA PHE A 135 5.70 0.42 -18.10
C PHE A 135 4.97 -0.04 -16.83
N ARG A 136 3.78 0.49 -16.58
CA ARG A 136 3.03 0.28 -15.34
C ARG A 136 2.83 -1.19 -14.95
N PRO A 137 2.44 -2.12 -15.85
CA PRO A 137 2.29 -3.53 -15.51
C PRO A 137 3.60 -4.17 -15.04
N GLU A 138 4.72 -3.77 -15.65
CA GLU A 138 6.04 -4.26 -15.28
C GLU A 138 6.44 -3.74 -13.90
N LEU A 139 6.30 -2.43 -13.66
CA LEU A 139 6.59 -1.82 -12.36
C LEU A 139 5.79 -2.50 -11.23
N GLN A 140 4.49 -2.76 -11.45
CA GLN A 140 3.67 -3.51 -10.50
C GLN A 140 4.17 -4.93 -10.27
N SER A 141 4.62 -5.61 -11.33
CA SER A 141 5.21 -6.95 -11.24
C SER A 141 6.50 -6.96 -10.42
N GLN A 142 7.39 -5.99 -10.66
CA GLN A 142 8.64 -5.81 -9.91
C GLN A 142 8.35 -5.58 -8.42
N VAL A 143 7.43 -4.67 -8.09
CA VAL A 143 7.02 -4.40 -6.70
C VAL A 143 6.42 -5.64 -6.04
N ARG A 144 5.50 -6.36 -6.71
CA ARG A 144 4.91 -7.61 -6.18
C ARG A 144 5.96 -8.68 -5.93
N ARG A 145 6.95 -8.85 -6.81
CA ARG A 145 8.07 -9.79 -6.61
C ARG A 145 8.91 -9.40 -5.41
N ALA A 146 9.26 -8.11 -5.27
CA ALA A 146 10.03 -7.61 -4.14
C ALA A 146 9.32 -7.79 -2.79
N ILE A 147 7.99 -7.64 -2.75
CA ILE A 147 7.19 -7.91 -1.55
C ILE A 147 7.15 -9.42 -1.25
N ARG A 148 6.86 -10.26 -2.24
CA ARG A 148 6.79 -11.73 -2.06
C ARG A 148 8.11 -12.32 -1.58
N LYS A 149 9.25 -11.85 -2.11
CA LYS A 149 10.58 -12.26 -1.66
C LYS A 149 10.77 -11.98 -0.17
N ARG A 150 10.42 -10.77 0.28
CA ARG A 150 10.51 -10.38 1.69
C ARG A 150 9.59 -11.18 2.61
N VAL A 151 8.35 -11.45 2.19
CA VAL A 151 7.43 -12.29 2.97
C VAL A 151 7.98 -13.71 3.11
N ARG A 152 8.53 -14.26 2.03
CA ARG A 152 9.15 -15.59 2.02
C ARG A 152 10.35 -15.64 2.97
N GLU A 153 11.28 -14.70 2.88
CA GLU A 153 12.46 -14.63 3.75
C GLU A 153 12.08 -14.56 5.24
N ARG A 154 11.05 -13.77 5.58
CA ARG A 154 10.53 -13.69 6.96
C ARG A 154 9.95 -15.01 7.47
N LEU A 155 9.25 -15.76 6.61
CA LEU A 155 8.67 -17.05 6.99
C LEU A 155 9.74 -18.13 7.21
N TRP A 156 10.87 -18.07 6.49
CA TRP A 156 11.99 -19.02 6.68
C TRP A 156 12.84 -18.69 7.91
N GLU A 157 13.01 -17.43 8.29
CA GLU A 157 13.71 -17.03 9.53
C GLU A 157 12.97 -17.45 10.83
N HIS A 158 11.69 -17.79 10.74
CA HIS A 158 10.84 -18.17 11.89
C HIS A 158 10.35 -19.63 11.81
N ALA A 159 10.94 -20.43 10.92
CA ALA A 159 10.69 -21.87 10.89
C ALA A 159 11.60 -22.56 11.93
N PRO A 160 11.06 -23.42 12.82
CA PRO A 160 11.85 -24.15 13.82
C PRO A 160 12.80 -25.17 13.20
#